data_AF-A0A1Q8BBV3-F1
#
_entry.id   AF-A0A1Q8BBV3-F1
#
_cell.length_a   1.000
_cell.length_b   1.000
_cell.length_c   1.000
_cell.angle_alpha   90.00
_cell.angle_beta   90.00
_cell.angle_gamma   90.00
#
_symmetry.space_group_name_H-M   'P 1'
#
loop_
_entity.id
_entity.type
_entity.pdbx_description
1 polymer ?
#
loop_
_entity_poly.entity_id
_entity_poly.type
_entity_poly.pdbx_seq_one_letter_code
_entity_poly.pdbx_strand_id
1 'polypeptide(L)'
;MKLTFAELSATGPVRHHNEDSVGFWQPESEEDRLIHGSIAAVADGVGGLSSGEIASRMAIDIALNTFQTAPRGEKPNQILDQIFKEANLDIYNFGVESELRRMGTTLSACIFRNKEVSIGHVGDCRVYLVRNGQIKKLTSDHTYVEMQRKLGLISQEDAMSSELRSVLTRSLGQNPIVQVDFAKSALMNRDCIILCSDGLHTLFMEHELADVVTRMAPADACEYFINTAENRGAEDNISVQVIRIEEVRKTAFYQGLSSLAAEPKTPNSTAAGGIDIEVGQVLDDRFEIIESIHRSGMSTVFKAIDRQTGQTVAVKVPLMNLEADPAFYSRFEREEEIGKVLDHRGILKIIPVEQKSRPYIVMEYVKGQTLDRLMQTVGILPIADTLKIASRLCDALQYMHEHGVIHRDMKPSNIMLCEDGTLRIMDFGIAKTEAMRRITFGGFSPTMGTPDYMSPEQIKGKRGDQRTDIYSLGAILYEMLTGQVPFQGPNVYAVMNARLVGDPPAPRSLNPEISPQVEEIVLHAMERDPFKRYHSAADMKAELDGPQSVEITGRHQRLRRAAPWKRKFRQIRMILITALLPVIAFLLLWLVLSRQGR
;
A
#
# COMPACT_ATOMS: atom_id res chain seq x y z
N MET A 1 7.95 -33.95 -15.55
CA MET A 1 6.52 -34.01 -15.92
C MET A 1 6.45 -33.78 -17.41
N LYS A 2 5.51 -34.43 -18.12
CA LYS A 2 5.31 -34.16 -19.56
C LYS A 2 4.17 -33.15 -19.71
N LEU A 3 4.43 -32.08 -20.46
CA LEU A 3 3.53 -30.96 -20.67
C LEU A 3 3.35 -30.74 -22.17
N THR A 4 2.14 -30.36 -22.58
CA THR A 4 1.87 -29.69 -23.85
C THR A 4 1.43 -28.27 -23.55
N PHE A 5 1.87 -27.29 -24.34
CA PHE A 5 1.57 -25.90 -24.09
C PHE A 5 1.33 -25.16 -25.41
N ALA A 6 0.60 -24.05 -25.31
CA ALA A 6 0.52 -23.03 -26.34
C ALA A 6 0.33 -21.67 -25.66
N GLU A 7 0.83 -20.63 -26.31
CA GLU A 7 0.69 -19.24 -25.88
C GLU A 7 0.31 -18.38 -27.08
N LEU A 8 -0.52 -17.38 -26.86
CA LEU A 8 -0.87 -16.39 -27.87
C LEU A 8 -1.13 -15.06 -27.18
N SER A 9 -0.62 -13.99 -27.79
CA SER A 9 -0.81 -12.62 -27.33
C SER A 9 -1.11 -11.74 -28.54
N ALA A 10 -2.19 -10.98 -28.47
CA ALA A 10 -2.71 -10.16 -29.54
C ALA A 10 -3.00 -8.75 -29.05
N THR A 11 -2.82 -7.76 -29.93
CA THR A 11 -3.11 -6.36 -29.63
C THR A 11 -4.60 -6.12 -29.30
N GLY A 12 -5.50 -6.95 -29.81
CA GLY A 12 -6.94 -6.69 -29.78
C GLY A 12 -7.36 -5.64 -30.83
N PRO A 13 -8.67 -5.44 -31.03
CA PRO A 13 -9.18 -4.60 -32.12
C PRO A 13 -9.05 -3.09 -31.86
N VAL A 14 -8.83 -2.65 -30.63
CA VAL A 14 -8.85 -1.22 -30.24
C VAL A 14 -7.45 -0.63 -30.03
N ARG A 15 -6.51 -1.39 -29.45
CA ARG A 15 -5.16 -0.89 -29.14
C ARG A 15 -4.28 -0.79 -30.39
N HIS A 16 -3.26 0.07 -30.33
CA HIS A 16 -2.27 0.22 -31.42
C HIS A 16 -1.00 -0.62 -31.23
N HIS A 17 -0.70 -1.00 -29.98
CA HIS A 17 0.48 -1.77 -29.60
C HIS A 17 0.08 -2.83 -28.57
N ASN A 18 0.86 -3.92 -28.52
CA ASN A 18 0.69 -4.96 -27.52
C ASN A 18 1.62 -4.66 -26.33
N GLU A 19 1.03 -4.25 -25.21
CA GLU A 19 1.73 -4.00 -23.94
C GLU A 19 1.78 -5.25 -23.06
N ASP A 20 1.10 -6.35 -23.45
CA ASP A 20 1.21 -7.64 -22.79
C ASP A 20 2.47 -8.40 -23.23
N SER A 21 2.99 -9.24 -22.33
CA SER A 21 4.04 -10.21 -22.64
C SER A 21 3.73 -11.57 -22.04
N VAL A 22 4.02 -12.62 -22.81
CA VAL A 22 3.93 -14.03 -22.39
C VAL A 22 5.27 -14.69 -22.61
N GLY A 23 5.59 -15.67 -21.76
CA GLY A 23 6.75 -16.52 -21.98
C GLY A 23 6.62 -17.88 -21.33
N PHE A 24 7.17 -18.88 -22.00
CA PHE A 24 7.31 -20.25 -21.52
C PHE A 24 8.73 -20.75 -21.74
N TRP A 25 9.27 -21.50 -20.77
CA TRP A 25 10.55 -22.19 -20.94
C TRP A 25 10.58 -23.54 -20.24
N GLN A 26 11.21 -24.52 -20.90
CA GLN A 26 11.52 -25.83 -20.33
C GLN A 26 12.86 -26.35 -20.89
N PRO A 27 13.61 -27.17 -20.13
CA PRO A 27 14.78 -27.88 -20.65
C PRO A 27 14.45 -28.80 -21.82
N GLU A 28 15.34 -28.84 -22.81
CA GLU A 28 15.25 -29.75 -23.95
C GLU A 28 15.30 -31.20 -23.51
N SER A 29 16.29 -31.54 -22.65
CA SER A 29 16.47 -32.89 -22.14
C SER A 29 15.36 -33.28 -21.17
N GLU A 30 14.87 -34.51 -21.29
CA GLU A 30 13.80 -35.03 -20.43
C GLU A 30 14.26 -35.15 -18.96
N GLU A 31 15.53 -35.48 -18.74
CA GLU A 31 16.14 -35.62 -17.42
C GLU A 31 16.24 -34.27 -16.70
N ASP A 32 16.75 -33.23 -17.37
CA ASP A 32 16.80 -31.89 -16.79
C ASP A 32 15.39 -31.35 -16.55
N ARG A 33 14.41 -31.67 -17.40
CA ARG A 33 13.01 -31.27 -17.20
C ARG A 33 12.37 -31.96 -15.99
N LEU A 34 12.83 -33.15 -15.62
CA LEU A 34 12.39 -33.83 -14.40
C LEU A 34 12.98 -33.20 -13.13
N ILE A 35 14.22 -32.72 -13.19
CA ILE A 35 14.95 -32.15 -12.05
C ILE A 35 14.64 -30.67 -11.87
N HIS A 36 14.75 -29.89 -12.94
CA HIS A 36 14.66 -28.43 -12.96
C HIS A 36 13.21 -27.94 -13.07
N GLY A 37 12.40 -28.61 -13.88
CA GLY A 37 11.00 -28.25 -14.12
C GLY A 37 10.80 -27.35 -15.34
N SER A 38 9.69 -26.61 -15.37
CA SER A 38 9.31 -25.69 -16.44
C SER A 38 8.66 -24.44 -15.86
N ILE A 39 8.72 -23.32 -16.57
CA ILE A 39 8.13 -22.05 -16.17
C ILE A 39 7.20 -21.51 -17.27
N ALA A 40 6.07 -20.93 -16.84
CA ALA A 40 5.17 -20.14 -17.68
C ALA A 40 4.90 -18.80 -16.97
N ALA A 41 4.92 -17.68 -17.68
CA ALA A 41 4.64 -16.38 -17.10
C ALA A 41 3.86 -15.47 -18.04
N VAL A 42 2.90 -14.72 -17.50
CA VAL A 42 2.15 -13.66 -18.20
C VAL A 42 2.30 -12.34 -17.44
N ALA A 43 2.49 -11.26 -18.19
CA ALA A 43 2.60 -9.91 -17.68
C ALA A 43 1.76 -8.98 -18.56
N ASP A 44 1.04 -8.07 -17.92
CA ASP A 44 0.24 -7.02 -18.56
C ASP A 44 0.84 -5.66 -18.16
N GLY A 45 1.23 -4.88 -19.17
CA GLY A 45 1.96 -3.63 -19.01
C GLY A 45 1.07 -2.46 -18.62
N VAL A 46 1.43 -1.74 -17.55
CA VAL A 46 0.72 -0.52 -17.12
C VAL A 46 1.59 0.72 -17.28
N GLY A 47 1.06 1.79 -17.89
CA GLY A 47 1.81 3.05 -17.94
C GLY A 47 1.32 4.12 -18.92
N GLY A 48 0.71 3.76 -20.05
CA GLY A 48 0.37 4.70 -21.13
C GLY A 48 1.61 5.35 -21.76
N LEU A 49 1.66 5.44 -23.10
CA LEU A 49 2.84 5.90 -23.87
C LEU A 49 4.06 4.97 -23.77
N SER A 50 3.98 3.75 -24.34
CA SER A 50 5.09 2.78 -24.57
C SER A 50 5.84 2.25 -23.34
N SER A 51 5.51 2.72 -22.13
CA SER A 51 6.17 2.30 -20.89
C SER A 51 5.67 0.92 -20.43
N GLY A 52 4.42 0.56 -20.75
CA GLY A 52 3.82 -0.72 -20.37
C GLY A 52 4.51 -1.90 -21.03
N GLU A 53 4.72 -1.84 -22.36
CA GLU A 53 5.42 -2.87 -23.14
C GLU A 53 6.84 -3.14 -22.59
N ILE A 54 7.58 -2.09 -22.23
CA ILE A 54 8.93 -2.24 -21.68
C ILE A 54 8.87 -2.97 -20.35
N ALA A 55 7.95 -2.57 -19.46
CA ALA A 55 7.81 -3.17 -18.14
C ALA A 55 7.42 -4.64 -18.20
N SER A 56 6.41 -5.00 -18.99
CA SER A 56 5.92 -6.38 -19.11
C SER A 56 6.98 -7.29 -19.73
N ARG A 57 7.69 -6.82 -20.76
CA ARG A 57 8.80 -7.55 -21.39
C ARG A 57 9.95 -7.78 -20.40
N MET A 58 10.37 -6.73 -19.68
CA MET A 58 11.40 -6.86 -18.64
C MET A 58 11.00 -7.89 -17.58
N ALA A 59 9.73 -7.88 -17.13
CA ALA A 59 9.25 -8.84 -16.14
C ALA A 59 9.31 -10.29 -16.66
N ILE A 60 8.93 -10.55 -17.92
CA ILE A 60 9.01 -11.88 -18.52
C ILE A 60 10.47 -12.31 -18.72
N ASP A 61 11.33 -11.44 -19.27
CA ASP A 61 12.73 -11.76 -19.50
C ASP A 61 13.45 -12.10 -18.20
N ILE A 62 13.23 -11.32 -17.13
CA ILE A 62 13.77 -11.60 -15.79
C ILE A 62 13.20 -12.92 -15.27
N ALA A 63 11.88 -13.14 -15.36
CA ALA A 63 11.27 -14.38 -14.88
C ALA A 63 11.88 -15.64 -15.54
N LEU A 64 12.06 -15.61 -16.86
CA LEU A 64 12.67 -16.72 -17.60
C LEU A 64 14.16 -16.88 -17.28
N ASN A 65 14.92 -15.78 -17.23
CA ASN A 65 16.36 -15.82 -16.97
C ASN A 65 16.70 -16.26 -15.55
N THR A 66 16.00 -15.72 -14.54
CA THR A 66 16.18 -16.10 -13.13
C THR A 66 15.82 -17.58 -12.94
N PHE A 67 14.76 -18.09 -13.59
CA PHE A 67 14.42 -19.52 -13.52
C PHE A 67 15.46 -20.41 -14.22
N GLN A 68 15.98 -20.00 -15.38
CA GLN A 68 16.99 -20.75 -16.13
C GLN A 68 18.32 -20.86 -15.37
N THR A 69 18.71 -19.80 -14.67
CA THR A 69 19.97 -19.71 -13.93
C THR A 69 19.88 -20.20 -12.49
N ALA A 70 18.67 -20.47 -11.98
CA ALA A 70 18.45 -20.95 -10.63
C ALA A 70 19.22 -22.25 -10.32
N PRO A 71 19.91 -22.35 -9.18
CA PRO A 71 20.55 -23.58 -8.71
C PRO A 71 19.65 -24.81 -8.74
N ARG A 72 20.21 -25.95 -9.17
CA ARG A 72 19.52 -27.24 -9.15
C ARG A 72 19.06 -27.58 -7.73
N GLY A 73 17.77 -27.87 -7.58
CA GLY A 73 17.17 -28.26 -6.30
C GLY A 73 16.62 -27.10 -5.44
N GLU A 74 16.87 -25.85 -5.82
CA GLU A 74 16.29 -24.69 -5.13
C GLU A 74 14.76 -24.73 -5.16
N LYS A 75 14.08 -24.40 -4.04
CA LYS A 75 12.61 -24.57 -3.93
C LYS A 75 11.88 -23.59 -4.86
N PRO A 76 10.73 -23.96 -5.47
CA PRO A 76 10.07 -23.10 -6.46
C PRO A 76 9.66 -21.75 -5.87
N ASN A 77 9.23 -21.73 -4.60
CA ASN A 77 8.85 -20.48 -3.94
C ASN A 77 10.03 -19.51 -3.74
N GLN A 78 11.26 -20.01 -3.57
CA GLN A 78 12.46 -19.17 -3.46
C GLN A 78 12.78 -18.54 -4.81
N ILE A 79 12.72 -19.34 -5.88
CA ILE A 79 12.93 -18.87 -7.24
C ILE A 79 11.86 -17.82 -7.61
N LEU A 80 10.58 -18.09 -7.31
CA LEU A 80 9.50 -17.12 -7.53
C LEU A 80 9.72 -15.84 -6.72
N ASP A 81 10.08 -15.92 -5.44
CA ASP A 81 10.37 -14.73 -4.63
C ASP A 81 11.51 -13.89 -5.24
N GLN A 82 12.57 -14.54 -5.72
CA GLN A 82 13.67 -13.88 -6.42
C GLN A 82 13.21 -13.21 -7.72
N ILE A 83 12.48 -13.94 -8.58
CA ILE A 83 11.93 -13.41 -9.84
C ILE A 83 11.19 -12.10 -9.61
N PHE A 84 10.27 -12.07 -8.64
CA PHE A 84 9.44 -10.90 -8.40
C PHE A 84 10.22 -9.75 -7.76
N LYS A 85 11.18 -10.03 -6.87
CA LYS A 85 12.03 -9.00 -6.25
C LYS A 85 12.95 -8.34 -7.28
N GLU A 86 13.59 -9.15 -8.11
CA GLU A 86 14.48 -8.70 -9.19
C GLU A 86 13.69 -7.90 -10.23
N ALA A 87 12.59 -8.45 -10.75
CA ALA A 87 11.73 -7.76 -11.71
C ALA A 87 11.20 -6.43 -11.16
N ASN A 88 10.72 -6.41 -9.91
CA ASN A 88 10.19 -5.17 -9.32
C ASN A 88 11.26 -4.08 -9.18
N LEU A 89 12.44 -4.45 -8.69
CA LEU A 89 13.52 -3.49 -8.45
C LEU A 89 14.07 -2.93 -9.76
N ASP A 90 14.26 -3.77 -10.77
CA ASP A 90 14.79 -3.36 -12.06
C ASP A 90 13.82 -2.47 -12.83
N ILE A 91 12.53 -2.81 -12.84
CA ILE A 91 11.48 -1.98 -13.45
C ILE A 91 11.36 -0.64 -12.70
N TYR A 92 11.43 -0.65 -11.36
CA TYR A 92 11.40 0.59 -10.57
C TYR A 92 12.61 1.50 -10.87
N ASN A 93 13.82 0.94 -10.86
CA ASN A 93 15.04 1.70 -11.13
C ASN A 93 15.03 2.28 -12.55
N PHE A 94 14.65 1.49 -13.55
CA PHE A 94 14.53 1.94 -14.93
C PHE A 94 13.51 3.08 -15.07
N GLY A 95 12.36 2.99 -14.40
CA GLY A 95 11.33 4.03 -14.39
C GLY A 95 11.79 5.33 -13.73
N VAL A 96 12.61 5.24 -12.67
CA VAL A 96 13.23 6.40 -12.02
C VAL A 96 14.27 7.06 -12.92
N GLU A 97 15.16 6.28 -13.53
CA GLU A 97 16.24 6.77 -14.40
C GLU A 97 15.74 7.38 -15.71
N SER A 98 14.68 6.81 -16.28
CA SER A 98 14.10 7.24 -17.57
C SER A 98 13.02 8.31 -17.42
N GLU A 99 12.79 8.84 -16.21
CA GLU A 99 11.68 9.75 -15.86
C GLU A 99 10.27 9.19 -16.16
N LEU A 100 10.15 7.89 -16.43
CA LEU A 100 8.89 7.16 -16.66
C LEU A 100 8.28 6.70 -15.33
N ARG A 101 7.99 7.64 -14.43
CA ARG A 101 7.57 7.35 -13.04
C ARG A 101 6.27 6.56 -12.86
N ARG A 102 5.55 6.27 -13.94
CA ARG A 102 4.31 5.46 -13.94
C ARG A 102 4.50 4.09 -14.58
N MET A 103 5.70 3.75 -15.01
CA MET A 103 6.00 2.45 -15.59
C MET A 103 5.77 1.34 -14.57
N GLY A 104 5.00 0.33 -14.95
CA GLY A 104 4.81 -0.86 -14.14
C GLY A 104 4.17 -1.98 -14.94
N THR A 105 3.99 -3.13 -14.29
CA THR A 105 3.34 -4.27 -14.94
C THR A 105 2.75 -5.22 -13.90
N THR A 106 1.81 -6.04 -14.32
CA THR A 106 1.42 -7.26 -13.60
C THR A 106 2.43 -8.38 -13.88
N LEU A 107 2.47 -9.39 -13.03
CA LEU A 107 3.19 -10.63 -13.32
C LEU A 107 2.50 -11.79 -12.62
N SER A 108 2.22 -12.84 -13.38
CA SER A 108 1.82 -14.15 -12.85
C SER A 108 2.77 -15.19 -13.41
N ALA A 109 3.53 -15.85 -12.54
CA ALA A 109 4.51 -16.87 -12.93
C ALA A 109 4.18 -18.22 -12.28
N CYS A 110 4.24 -19.29 -13.07
CA CYS A 110 3.95 -20.65 -12.68
C CYS A 110 5.18 -21.53 -12.90
N ILE A 111 5.68 -22.16 -11.84
CA ILE A 111 6.73 -23.19 -11.91
C ILE A 111 6.08 -24.56 -11.78
N PHE A 112 6.29 -25.40 -12.79
CA PHE A 112 5.81 -26.78 -12.85
C PHE A 112 6.92 -27.74 -12.45
N ARG A 113 6.81 -28.31 -11.24
CA ARG A 113 7.84 -29.23 -10.72
C ARG A 113 7.25 -30.17 -9.68
N ASN A 114 7.80 -31.38 -9.56
CA ASN A 114 7.42 -32.34 -8.50
C ASN A 114 5.93 -32.64 -8.37
N LYS A 115 5.21 -32.74 -9.49
CA LYS A 115 3.74 -32.99 -9.53
C LYS A 115 2.90 -31.83 -8.99
N GLU A 116 3.46 -30.63 -8.96
CA GLU A 116 2.82 -29.45 -8.41
C GLU A 116 3.06 -28.27 -9.35
N VAL A 117 2.16 -27.30 -9.27
CA VAL A 117 2.37 -25.94 -9.79
C VAL A 117 2.53 -25.01 -8.60
N SER A 118 3.64 -24.27 -8.57
CA SER A 118 3.89 -23.17 -7.66
C SER A 118 3.68 -21.87 -8.39
N ILE A 119 2.95 -20.93 -7.80
CA ILE A 119 2.51 -19.69 -8.44
C ILE A 119 3.01 -18.51 -7.62
N GLY A 120 3.63 -17.55 -8.28
CA GLY A 120 3.86 -16.20 -7.77
C GLY A 120 2.97 -15.23 -8.54
N HIS A 121 2.37 -14.25 -7.86
CA HIS A 121 1.39 -13.37 -8.47
C HIS A 121 1.44 -11.94 -7.91
N VAL A 122 1.42 -10.96 -8.81
CA VAL A 122 1.19 -9.53 -8.55
C VAL A 122 0.38 -8.95 -9.72
N GLY A 123 -0.86 -8.53 -9.48
CA GLY A 123 -1.65 -7.76 -10.44
C GLY A 123 -3.05 -8.36 -10.54
N ASP A 124 -3.63 -8.37 -11.73
CA ASP A 124 -4.96 -8.93 -11.99
C ASP A 124 -4.99 -10.02 -13.06
N CYS A 125 -3.89 -10.27 -13.78
CA CYS A 125 -3.68 -11.49 -14.55
C CYS A 125 -4.11 -12.74 -13.75
N ARG A 126 -4.83 -13.66 -14.39
CA ARG A 126 -5.42 -14.81 -13.69
C ARG A 126 -4.77 -16.11 -14.06
N VAL A 127 -4.58 -16.97 -13.04
CA VAL A 127 -4.20 -18.37 -13.22
C VAL A 127 -5.34 -19.27 -12.79
N TYR A 128 -5.77 -20.16 -13.66
CA TYR A 128 -6.83 -21.14 -13.39
C TYR A 128 -6.30 -22.57 -13.48
N LEU A 129 -6.85 -23.46 -12.65
CA LEU A 129 -6.75 -24.91 -12.80
C LEU A 129 -8.07 -25.47 -13.27
N VAL A 130 -8.05 -26.18 -14.39
CA VAL A 130 -9.18 -26.95 -14.91
C VAL A 130 -8.91 -28.44 -14.71
N ARG A 131 -9.79 -29.11 -13.96
CA ARG A 131 -9.74 -30.54 -13.67
C ARG A 131 -11.13 -31.14 -13.85
N ASN A 132 -11.23 -32.15 -14.72
CA ASN A 132 -12.49 -32.86 -14.99
C ASN A 132 -13.65 -31.89 -15.32
N GLY A 133 -13.37 -30.85 -16.12
CA GLY A 133 -14.35 -29.82 -16.49
C GLY A 133 -14.67 -28.80 -15.38
N GLN A 134 -14.14 -28.95 -14.17
CA GLN A 134 -14.27 -27.95 -13.11
C GLN A 134 -13.10 -26.99 -13.15
N ILE A 135 -13.39 -25.69 -13.04
CA ILE A 135 -12.40 -24.62 -13.02
C ILE A 135 -12.26 -24.05 -11.61
N LYS A 136 -11.01 -23.73 -11.24
CA LYS A 136 -10.68 -23.07 -9.98
C LYS A 136 -9.65 -21.98 -10.24
N LYS A 137 -9.99 -20.73 -9.87
CA LYS A 137 -9.01 -19.63 -9.85
C LYS A 137 -7.98 -19.85 -8.74
N LEU A 138 -6.70 -19.72 -9.07
CA LEU A 138 -5.56 -19.92 -8.17
C LEU A 138 -4.89 -18.61 -7.73
N THR A 139 -5.21 -17.48 -8.38
CA THR A 139 -4.74 -16.14 -8.01
C THR A 139 -5.87 -15.30 -7.38
N SER A 140 -5.49 -14.22 -6.70
CA SER A 140 -6.41 -13.19 -6.24
C SER A 140 -6.04 -11.88 -6.89
N ASP A 141 -7.00 -11.27 -7.57
CA ASP A 141 -6.81 -10.00 -8.26
C ASP A 141 -6.42 -8.90 -7.26
N HIS A 142 -5.43 -8.09 -7.63
CA HIS A 142 -4.99 -6.93 -6.86
C HIS A 142 -5.61 -5.64 -7.40
N THR A 143 -6.93 -5.60 -7.53
CA THR A 143 -7.66 -4.43 -8.04
C THR A 143 -8.42 -3.70 -6.94
N TYR A 144 -8.80 -2.45 -7.20
CA TYR A 144 -9.59 -1.66 -6.25
C TYR A 144 -10.94 -2.31 -5.96
N VAL A 145 -11.57 -2.84 -7.00
CA VAL A 145 -12.86 -3.53 -6.91
C VAL A 145 -12.77 -4.82 -6.09
N GLU A 146 -11.71 -5.62 -6.28
CA GLU A 146 -11.52 -6.81 -5.47
C GLU A 146 -11.24 -6.45 -4.00
N MET A 147 -10.55 -5.33 -3.75
CA MET A 147 -10.43 -4.78 -2.40
C MET A 147 -11.80 -4.38 -1.81
N GLN A 148 -12.63 -3.64 -2.55
CA GLN A 148 -13.97 -3.26 -2.08
C GLN A 148 -14.79 -4.51 -1.74
N ARG A 149 -14.74 -5.54 -2.59
CA ARG A 149 -15.44 -6.81 -2.39
C ARG A 149 -14.92 -7.54 -1.14
N LYS A 150 -13.61 -7.67 -0.97
CA LYS A 150 -12.99 -8.25 0.24
C LYS A 150 -13.41 -7.50 1.49
N LEU A 151 -13.39 -6.17 1.43
CA LEU A 151 -13.87 -5.30 2.50
C LEU A 151 -15.40 -5.38 2.70
N GLY A 152 -16.16 -6.10 1.87
CA GLY A 152 -17.62 -6.19 1.97
C GLY A 152 -18.33 -4.87 1.66
N LEU A 153 -17.71 -4.00 0.87
CA LEU A 153 -18.27 -2.70 0.48
C LEU A 153 -19.25 -2.84 -0.69
N ILE A 154 -19.03 -3.82 -1.58
CA ILE A 154 -19.84 -4.08 -2.77
C ILE A 154 -20.11 -5.59 -2.94
N SER A 155 -21.16 -5.94 -3.69
CA SER A 155 -21.45 -7.33 -4.03
C SER A 155 -20.55 -7.85 -5.17
N GLN A 156 -20.59 -9.16 -5.44
CA GLN A 156 -19.87 -9.74 -6.58
C GLN A 156 -20.44 -9.26 -7.93
N GLU A 157 -21.75 -9.04 -8.02
CA GLU A 157 -22.40 -8.54 -9.23
C GLU A 157 -21.98 -7.09 -9.51
N ASP A 158 -22.00 -6.23 -8.49
CA ASP A 158 -21.56 -4.83 -8.60
C ASP A 158 -20.09 -4.76 -9.04
N ALA A 159 -19.24 -5.61 -8.46
CA ALA A 159 -17.82 -5.69 -8.79
C ALA A 159 -17.57 -5.98 -10.28
N MET A 160 -18.33 -6.89 -10.89
CA MET A 160 -18.18 -7.22 -12.31
C MET A 160 -18.54 -6.05 -13.23
N SER A 161 -19.51 -5.23 -12.82
CA SER A 161 -19.99 -4.07 -13.58
C SER A 161 -19.21 -2.77 -13.35
N SER A 162 -18.31 -2.73 -12.36
CA SER A 162 -17.62 -1.49 -11.95
C SER A 162 -16.63 -1.00 -13.01
N GLU A 163 -16.66 0.30 -13.30
CA GLU A 163 -15.69 0.98 -14.17
C GLU A 163 -14.27 0.99 -13.57
N LEU A 164 -14.13 0.78 -12.26
CA LEU A 164 -12.85 0.74 -11.55
C LEU A 164 -12.23 -0.66 -11.49
N ARG A 165 -12.78 -1.64 -12.22
CA ARG A 165 -12.37 -3.05 -12.14
C ARG A 165 -10.92 -3.31 -12.56
N SER A 166 -10.38 -2.51 -13.48
CA SER A 166 -8.99 -2.60 -13.96
C SER A 166 -8.03 -1.67 -13.20
N VAL A 167 -8.49 -0.97 -12.14
CA VAL A 167 -7.60 -0.12 -11.34
C VAL A 167 -6.78 -0.99 -10.39
N LEU A 168 -5.53 -1.24 -10.76
CA LEU A 168 -4.59 -2.04 -9.96
C LEU A 168 -4.18 -1.34 -8.65
N THR A 169 -4.38 -2.02 -7.53
CA THR A 169 -3.82 -1.64 -6.22
C THR A 169 -2.38 -2.13 -6.01
N ARG A 170 -1.95 -3.14 -6.79
CA ARG A 170 -0.58 -3.68 -6.72
C ARG A 170 -0.08 -4.03 -8.11
N SER A 171 1.11 -3.55 -8.43
CA SER A 171 1.87 -3.83 -9.65
C SER A 171 3.37 -3.78 -9.36
N LEU A 172 4.16 -4.38 -10.24
CA LEU A 172 5.62 -4.28 -10.22
C LEU A 172 6.08 -2.91 -10.73
N GLY A 173 7.21 -2.44 -10.22
CA GLY A 173 7.87 -1.22 -10.71
C GLY A 173 7.38 0.10 -10.11
N GLN A 174 6.23 0.11 -9.42
CA GLN A 174 5.70 1.33 -8.80
C GLN A 174 6.41 1.70 -7.49
N ASN A 175 7.01 0.72 -6.81
CA ASN A 175 7.68 0.89 -5.53
C ASN A 175 8.95 0.02 -5.50
N PRO A 176 9.95 0.37 -4.68
CA PRO A 176 11.18 -0.43 -4.58
C PRO A 176 10.96 -1.80 -3.93
N ILE A 177 9.82 -2.00 -3.25
CA ILE A 177 9.43 -3.25 -2.60
C ILE A 177 8.00 -3.60 -3.03
N VAL A 178 7.76 -4.88 -3.34
CA VAL A 178 6.44 -5.40 -3.69
C VAL A 178 6.13 -6.65 -2.86
N GLN A 179 4.88 -6.76 -2.42
CA GLN A 179 4.38 -7.97 -1.77
C GLN A 179 3.88 -8.97 -2.82
N VAL A 180 4.42 -10.18 -2.80
CA VAL A 180 4.08 -11.24 -3.75
C VAL A 180 3.11 -12.24 -3.11
N ASP A 181 2.07 -12.59 -3.85
CA ASP A 181 1.16 -13.66 -3.45
C ASP A 181 1.66 -15.00 -3.97
N PHE A 182 1.74 -15.99 -3.08
CA PHE A 182 2.18 -17.33 -3.41
C PHE A 182 1.05 -18.33 -3.27
N ALA A 183 0.88 -19.18 -4.29
CA ALA A 183 -0.07 -20.28 -4.29
C ALA A 183 0.61 -21.58 -4.74
N LYS A 184 0.02 -22.72 -4.35
CA LYS A 184 0.49 -24.04 -4.74
C LYS A 184 -0.70 -24.96 -4.97
N SER A 185 -0.63 -25.80 -6.00
CA SER A 185 -1.61 -26.86 -6.24
C SER A 185 -0.95 -28.14 -6.75
N ALA A 186 -1.42 -29.29 -6.27
CA ALA A 186 -1.03 -30.59 -6.83
C ALA A 186 -1.67 -30.80 -8.20
N LEU A 187 -0.90 -31.36 -9.12
CA LEU A 187 -1.28 -31.62 -10.51
C LEU A 187 -1.50 -33.11 -10.76
N MET A 188 -2.48 -33.41 -11.59
CA MET A 188 -2.87 -34.74 -12.06
C MET A 188 -2.78 -34.80 -13.59
N ASN A 189 -2.78 -36.02 -14.12
CA ASN A 189 -2.86 -36.22 -15.57
C ASN A 189 -4.13 -35.55 -16.11
N ARG A 190 -4.01 -34.89 -17.25
CA ARG A 190 -5.05 -34.12 -17.96
C ARG A 190 -5.53 -32.84 -17.28
N ASP A 191 -4.92 -32.45 -16.16
CA ASP A 191 -5.14 -31.08 -15.67
C ASP A 191 -4.71 -30.08 -16.73
N CYS A 192 -5.42 -28.95 -16.80
CA CYS A 192 -5.02 -27.81 -17.63
C CYS A 192 -4.83 -26.58 -16.74
N ILE A 193 -3.73 -25.86 -16.93
CA ILE A 193 -3.48 -24.55 -16.35
C ILE A 193 -3.71 -23.50 -17.43
N ILE A 194 -4.47 -22.45 -17.10
CA ILE A 194 -4.69 -21.30 -17.97
C ILE A 194 -4.06 -20.09 -17.28
N LEU A 195 -3.21 -19.35 -18.00
CA LEU A 195 -2.74 -18.02 -17.59
C LEU A 195 -3.31 -17.01 -18.58
N CYS A 196 -3.90 -15.91 -18.12
CA CYS A 196 -4.47 -14.90 -19.03
C CYS A 196 -4.50 -13.48 -18.46
N SER A 197 -4.43 -12.49 -19.36
CA SER A 197 -4.62 -11.07 -19.04
C SER A 197 -6.10 -10.68 -18.92
N ASP A 198 -6.37 -9.45 -18.49
CA ASP A 198 -7.71 -8.94 -18.26
C ASP A 198 -8.53 -8.78 -19.55
N GLY A 199 -7.88 -8.47 -20.67
CA GLY A 199 -8.49 -8.45 -21.99
C GLY A 199 -9.12 -9.78 -22.41
N LEU A 200 -8.68 -10.91 -21.81
CA LEU A 200 -9.38 -12.18 -21.94
C LEU A 200 -10.42 -12.39 -20.83
N HIS A 201 -9.99 -12.38 -19.57
CA HIS A 201 -10.84 -12.89 -18.48
C HIS A 201 -12.02 -11.98 -18.13
N THR A 202 -12.07 -10.76 -18.66
CA THR A 202 -13.25 -9.87 -18.56
C THR A 202 -14.35 -10.25 -19.54
N LEU A 203 -14.03 -10.96 -20.63
CA LEU A 203 -14.97 -11.32 -21.71
C LEU A 203 -15.51 -12.75 -21.62
N PHE A 204 -14.86 -13.61 -20.83
CA PHE A 204 -15.24 -15.02 -20.69
C PHE A 204 -15.71 -15.33 -19.28
N MET A 205 -16.79 -16.10 -19.19
CA MET A 205 -17.19 -16.73 -17.94
C MET A 205 -16.28 -17.93 -17.65
N GLU A 206 -16.02 -18.23 -16.37
CA GLU A 206 -15.09 -19.29 -15.98
C GLU A 206 -15.47 -20.67 -16.57
N HIS A 207 -16.76 -20.99 -16.66
CA HIS A 207 -17.22 -22.25 -17.26
C HIS A 207 -16.93 -22.34 -18.76
N GLU A 208 -16.96 -21.22 -19.50
CA GLU A 208 -16.61 -21.19 -20.92
C GLU A 208 -15.13 -21.52 -21.12
N LEU A 209 -14.25 -20.95 -20.27
CA LEU A 209 -12.82 -21.26 -20.28
C LEU A 209 -12.58 -22.76 -20.05
N ALA A 210 -13.27 -23.34 -19.06
CA ALA A 210 -13.17 -24.76 -18.72
C ALA A 210 -13.59 -25.67 -19.88
N ASP A 211 -14.72 -25.35 -20.52
CA ASP A 211 -15.28 -26.13 -21.63
C ASP A 211 -14.38 -26.13 -22.86
N VAL A 212 -13.72 -25.01 -23.17
CA VAL A 212 -12.81 -24.89 -24.32
C VAL A 212 -11.57 -25.75 -24.09
N VAL A 213 -10.85 -25.57 -22.99
CA VAL A 213 -9.59 -26.31 -22.74
C VAL A 213 -9.80 -27.79 -22.46
N THR A 214 -11.02 -28.21 -22.12
CA THR A 214 -11.38 -29.62 -21.97
C THR A 214 -11.56 -30.31 -23.34
N ARG A 215 -12.03 -29.57 -24.36
CA ARG A 215 -12.39 -30.12 -25.68
C ARG A 215 -11.32 -29.95 -26.75
N MET A 216 -10.51 -28.90 -26.67
CA MET A 216 -9.57 -28.49 -27.72
C MET A 216 -8.12 -28.75 -27.31
N ALA A 217 -7.19 -28.92 -28.25
CA ALA A 217 -5.77 -28.92 -27.91
C ALA A 217 -5.33 -27.51 -27.44
N PRO A 218 -4.22 -27.36 -26.69
CA PRO A 218 -3.77 -26.06 -26.20
C PRO A 218 -3.68 -24.97 -27.30
N ALA A 219 -3.12 -25.30 -28.47
CA ALA A 219 -3.00 -24.36 -29.59
C ALA A 219 -4.37 -23.89 -30.11
N ASP A 220 -5.25 -24.84 -30.44
CA ASP A 220 -6.61 -24.55 -30.91
C ASP A 220 -7.42 -23.75 -29.88
N ALA A 221 -7.21 -24.02 -28.59
CA ALA A 221 -7.86 -23.29 -27.50
C ALA A 221 -7.39 -21.82 -27.45
N CYS A 222 -6.09 -21.56 -27.57
CA CYS A 222 -5.56 -20.19 -27.61
C CYS A 222 -6.10 -19.42 -28.82
N GLU A 223 -6.11 -20.03 -30.01
CA GLU A 223 -6.69 -19.41 -31.21
C GLU A 223 -8.19 -19.14 -31.04
N TYR A 224 -8.94 -20.09 -30.48
CA TYR A 224 -10.36 -19.91 -30.19
C TYR A 224 -10.62 -18.74 -29.25
N PHE A 225 -9.84 -18.63 -28.17
CA PHE A 225 -9.97 -17.57 -27.17
C PHE A 225 -9.74 -16.19 -27.78
N ILE A 226 -8.68 -16.03 -28.56
CA ILE A 226 -8.29 -14.76 -29.17
C ILE A 226 -9.35 -14.32 -30.20
N ASN A 227 -9.70 -15.20 -31.14
CA ASN A 227 -10.72 -14.91 -32.15
C ASN A 227 -12.08 -14.57 -31.51
N THR A 228 -12.46 -15.28 -30.45
CA THR A 228 -13.73 -15.02 -29.77
C THR A 228 -13.69 -13.72 -28.97
N ALA A 229 -12.58 -13.39 -28.33
CA ALA A 229 -12.39 -12.12 -27.62
C ALA A 229 -12.48 -10.92 -28.58
N GLU A 230 -11.80 -10.99 -29.74
CA GLU A 230 -11.88 -9.96 -30.79
C GLU A 230 -13.32 -9.78 -31.29
N ASN A 231 -14.03 -10.88 -31.55
CA ASN A 231 -15.44 -10.83 -31.98
C ASN A 231 -16.40 -10.29 -30.90
N ARG A 232 -16.04 -10.44 -29.61
CA ARG A 232 -16.79 -9.85 -28.48
C ARG A 232 -16.44 -8.38 -28.23
N GLY A 233 -15.52 -7.81 -29.02
CA GLY A 233 -15.15 -6.39 -28.93
C GLY A 233 -14.18 -6.08 -27.81
N ALA A 234 -13.16 -6.91 -27.60
CA ALA A 234 -12.09 -6.64 -26.63
C ALA A 234 -11.52 -5.21 -26.78
N GLU A 235 -11.47 -4.46 -25.70
CA GLU A 235 -10.94 -3.09 -25.71
C GLU A 235 -9.44 -3.04 -25.38
N ASP A 236 -8.87 -4.14 -24.88
CA ASP A 236 -7.48 -4.24 -24.45
C ASP A 236 -6.69 -5.34 -25.15
N ASN A 237 -5.39 -5.42 -24.85
CA ASN A 237 -4.53 -6.52 -25.27
C ASN A 237 -5.03 -7.85 -24.70
N ILE A 238 -4.91 -8.92 -25.49
CA ILE A 238 -5.45 -10.24 -25.14
C ILE A 238 -4.30 -11.22 -25.11
N SER A 239 -4.00 -11.76 -23.94
CA SER A 239 -2.94 -12.74 -23.77
C SER A 239 -3.44 -13.98 -23.05
N VAL A 240 -3.05 -15.15 -23.55
CA VAL A 240 -3.44 -16.44 -22.99
C VAL A 240 -2.34 -17.47 -23.16
N GLN A 241 -2.13 -18.29 -22.13
CA GLN A 241 -1.38 -19.53 -22.20
C GLN A 241 -2.21 -20.68 -21.69
N VAL A 242 -2.18 -21.80 -22.40
CA VAL A 242 -2.82 -23.05 -21.99
C VAL A 242 -1.74 -24.11 -21.86
N ILE A 243 -1.57 -24.65 -20.65
CA ILE A 243 -0.63 -25.73 -20.35
C ILE A 243 -1.42 -26.96 -19.92
N ARG A 244 -1.30 -28.06 -20.67
CA ARG A 244 -1.92 -29.35 -20.34
C ARG A 244 -0.90 -30.32 -19.79
N ILE A 245 -1.26 -30.96 -18.69
CA ILE A 245 -0.45 -31.97 -18.03
C ILE A 245 -0.70 -33.32 -18.70
N GLU A 246 0.21 -33.76 -19.58
CA GLU A 246 0.06 -35.05 -20.28
C GLU A 246 0.36 -36.23 -19.35
N GLU A 247 1.46 -36.12 -18.61
CA GLU A 247 1.91 -37.22 -17.76
C GLU A 247 2.64 -36.72 -16.50
N VAL A 248 2.12 -37.17 -15.36
CA VAL A 248 2.71 -37.03 -14.03
C VAL A 248 3.29 -38.39 -13.62
N ARG A 249 4.56 -38.64 -13.94
CA ARG A 249 5.22 -39.91 -13.59
C ARG A 249 5.18 -40.18 -12.09
N LYS A 250 4.83 -41.41 -11.71
CA LYS A 250 5.06 -41.92 -10.34
C LYS A 250 6.55 -42.11 -10.15
N THR A 251 7.26 -41.12 -9.61
CA THR A 251 8.63 -41.35 -9.16
C THR A 251 8.57 -42.32 -7.97
N ALA A 252 8.98 -43.57 -8.19
CA ALA A 252 9.52 -44.39 -7.12
C ALA A 252 10.77 -43.66 -6.62
N PHE A 253 10.81 -43.37 -5.32
CA PHE A 253 11.95 -42.74 -4.68
C PHE A 253 13.22 -43.51 -5.03
N TYR A 254 14.16 -42.87 -5.73
CA TYR A 254 15.56 -43.27 -5.63
C TYR A 254 16.02 -42.91 -4.22
N GLN A 255 15.97 -43.89 -3.32
CA GLN A 255 16.84 -43.92 -2.15
C GLN A 255 18.28 -44.01 -2.67
N GLY A 256 19.10 -43.02 -2.33
CA GLY A 256 20.54 -43.10 -2.51
C GLY A 256 21.13 -41.98 -3.35
N LEU A 257 21.18 -40.77 -2.79
CA LEU A 257 22.30 -39.83 -2.93
C LEU A 257 22.20 -38.84 -1.77
N SER A 258 22.37 -39.39 -0.58
CA SER A 258 22.74 -38.63 0.61
C SER A 258 24.24 -38.76 0.78
N SER A 259 25.00 -37.90 0.10
CA SER A 259 26.33 -37.44 0.49
C SER A 259 26.92 -36.66 -0.68
N LEU A 260 27.06 -35.35 -0.53
CA LEU A 260 28.26 -34.56 -0.85
C LEU A 260 27.90 -33.07 -0.78
N ALA A 261 28.73 -32.34 -0.02
CA ALA A 261 28.76 -30.89 0.17
C ALA A 261 27.66 -30.25 1.04
N ALA A 262 27.65 -30.58 2.33
CA ALA A 262 27.41 -29.58 3.36
C ALA A 262 28.70 -29.43 4.17
N GLU A 263 29.49 -28.39 3.88
CA GLU A 263 30.57 -28.00 4.78
C GLU A 263 29.98 -27.46 6.09
N PRO A 264 30.54 -27.84 7.25
CA PRO A 264 30.11 -27.28 8.52
C PRO A 264 30.67 -25.87 8.65
N LYS A 265 29.83 -24.84 8.50
CA LYS A 265 30.18 -23.49 8.96
C LYS A 265 30.14 -23.48 10.49
N THR A 266 31.32 -23.37 11.07
CA THR A 266 31.55 -23.21 12.51
C THR A 266 30.88 -21.94 13.05
N PRO A 267 30.42 -21.94 14.31
CA PRO A 267 29.89 -20.75 14.96
C PRO A 267 31.05 -19.87 15.43
N ASN A 268 31.28 -18.74 14.76
CA ASN A 268 32.08 -17.68 15.35
C ASN A 268 31.19 -16.89 16.31
N SER A 269 31.28 -17.26 17.58
CA SER A 269 30.95 -16.36 18.69
C SER A 269 32.04 -15.30 18.81
N THR A 270 31.70 -14.06 18.46
CA THR A 270 32.36 -12.87 19.02
C THR A 270 31.30 -11.86 19.42
N ALA A 271 31.43 -11.40 20.65
CA ALA A 271 30.50 -10.57 21.38
C ALA A 271 30.40 -9.13 20.84
N ALA A 272 29.23 -8.55 21.10
CA ALA A 272 28.96 -7.15 21.44
C ALA A 272 29.46 -6.03 20.50
N GLY A 273 28.49 -5.41 19.79
CA GLY A 273 28.62 -4.01 19.36
C GLY A 273 28.07 -3.70 17.96
N GLY A 274 26.75 -3.56 17.84
CA GLY A 274 26.13 -2.60 16.89
C GLY A 274 26.20 -2.87 15.39
N ILE A 275 25.41 -3.82 14.88
CA ILE A 275 25.12 -3.95 13.44
C ILE A 275 23.59 -3.90 13.24
N ASP A 276 23.13 -3.19 12.20
CA ASP A 276 21.72 -3.16 11.76
C ASP A 276 21.22 -4.60 11.51
N ILE A 277 19.93 -4.86 11.74
CA ILE A 277 19.36 -6.21 11.52
C ILE A 277 19.38 -6.54 10.04
N GLU A 278 19.95 -7.71 9.69
CA GLU A 278 20.05 -8.22 8.33
C GLU A 278 19.02 -9.32 8.04
N VAL A 279 18.64 -9.45 6.78
CA VAL A 279 17.81 -10.58 6.31
C VAL A 279 18.58 -11.89 6.50
N GLY A 280 17.91 -12.91 7.03
CA GLY A 280 18.50 -14.20 7.40
C GLY A 280 19.05 -14.26 8.84
N GLN A 281 19.11 -13.12 9.54
CA GLN A 281 19.46 -13.11 10.96
C GLN A 281 18.31 -13.70 11.81
N VAL A 282 18.65 -14.39 12.91
CA VAL A 282 17.68 -14.77 13.95
C VAL A 282 17.84 -13.83 15.14
N LEU A 283 16.81 -13.04 15.41
CA LEU A 283 16.76 -12.14 16.56
C LEU A 283 16.26 -12.89 17.81
N ASP A 284 17.03 -12.80 18.91
CA ASP A 284 16.76 -13.45 20.20
C ASP A 284 16.45 -14.94 20.10
N ASP A 285 17.14 -15.64 19.18
CA ASP A 285 16.95 -17.05 18.84
C ASP A 285 15.51 -17.43 18.44
N ARG A 286 14.62 -16.45 18.30
CA ARG A 286 13.18 -16.62 18.12
C ARG A 286 12.69 -16.11 16.77
N PHE A 287 13.08 -14.91 16.36
CA PHE A 287 12.51 -14.28 15.17
C PHE A 287 13.49 -14.36 14.00
N GLU A 288 13.25 -15.28 13.08
CA GLU A 288 14.03 -15.42 11.84
C GLU A 288 13.59 -14.35 10.84
N ILE A 289 14.46 -13.40 10.54
CA ILE A 289 14.18 -12.26 9.68
C ILE A 289 14.17 -12.72 8.21
N ILE A 290 13.04 -12.56 7.55
CA ILE A 290 12.82 -13.04 6.17
C ILE A 290 13.00 -11.93 5.14
N GLU A 291 12.49 -10.73 5.41
CA GLU A 291 12.60 -9.58 4.50
C GLU A 291 12.32 -8.27 5.22
N SER A 292 12.84 -7.16 4.68
CA SER A 292 12.43 -5.82 5.09
C SER A 292 11.14 -5.43 4.38
N ILE A 293 10.09 -5.11 5.14
CA ILE A 293 8.77 -4.69 4.62
C ILE A 293 8.79 -3.18 4.34
N HIS A 294 9.31 -2.40 5.29
CA HIS A 294 9.26 -0.95 5.22
C HIS A 294 10.42 -0.34 6.00
N ARG A 295 11.01 0.74 5.48
CA ARG A 295 12.02 1.54 6.18
C ARG A 295 11.55 2.98 6.28
N SER A 296 11.46 3.48 7.50
CA SER A 296 11.14 4.87 7.81
C SER A 296 12.36 5.60 8.36
N GLY A 297 12.25 6.91 8.57
CA GLY A 297 13.30 7.69 9.25
C GLY A 297 13.46 7.39 10.75
N MET A 298 12.63 6.51 11.33
CA MET A 298 12.64 6.18 12.76
C MET A 298 12.87 4.68 13.05
N SER A 299 12.37 3.80 12.18
CA SER A 299 12.45 2.36 12.35
C SER A 299 12.38 1.62 11.02
N THR A 300 12.90 0.40 11.01
CA THR A 300 12.70 -0.59 9.95
C THR A 300 11.70 -1.64 10.44
N VAL A 301 10.76 -2.04 9.59
CA VAL A 301 9.80 -3.11 9.85
C VAL A 301 10.17 -4.30 8.98
N PHE A 302 10.41 -5.44 9.61
CA PHE A 302 10.77 -6.69 8.97
C PHE A 302 9.63 -7.69 9.05
N LYS A 303 9.53 -8.57 8.06
CA LYS A 303 8.76 -9.82 8.16
C LYS A 303 9.68 -10.85 8.78
N ALA A 304 9.17 -11.59 9.75
CA ALA A 304 9.92 -12.65 10.40
C ALA A 304 9.06 -13.90 10.60
N ILE A 305 9.69 -15.05 10.76
CA ILE A 305 9.05 -16.26 11.28
C ILE A 305 9.38 -16.36 12.77
N ASP A 306 8.36 -16.42 13.61
CA ASP A 306 8.52 -16.76 15.01
C ASP A 306 8.76 -18.27 15.13
N ARG A 307 10.00 -18.67 15.41
CA ARG A 307 10.42 -20.07 15.52
C ARG A 307 9.75 -20.83 16.65
N GLN A 308 9.19 -20.13 17.65
CA GLN A 308 8.46 -20.78 18.74
C GLN A 308 7.04 -21.19 18.31
N THR A 309 6.37 -20.36 17.52
CA THR A 309 4.96 -20.58 17.12
C THR A 309 4.81 -21.07 15.68
N GLY A 310 5.84 -20.92 14.86
CA GLY A 310 5.81 -21.14 13.41
C GLY A 310 5.04 -20.06 12.63
N GLN A 311 4.57 -19.00 13.29
CA GLN A 311 3.75 -17.96 12.67
C GLN A 311 4.62 -16.86 12.04
N THR A 312 4.12 -16.29 10.95
CA THR A 312 4.69 -15.07 10.37
C THR A 312 4.30 -13.86 11.22
N VAL A 313 5.28 -13.05 11.59
CA VAL A 313 5.11 -11.84 12.39
C VAL A 313 5.80 -10.66 11.72
N ALA A 314 5.43 -9.44 12.11
CA ALA A 314 6.17 -8.24 11.75
C ALA A 314 7.01 -7.78 12.96
N VAL A 315 8.26 -7.41 12.71
CA VAL A 315 9.23 -6.98 13.73
C VAL A 315 9.67 -5.57 13.39
N LYS A 316 9.23 -4.59 14.18
CA LYS A 316 9.62 -3.19 14.07
C LYS A 316 10.82 -2.92 14.96
N VAL A 317 11.89 -2.40 14.36
CA VAL A 317 13.19 -2.19 14.99
C VAL A 317 13.58 -0.74 14.78
N PRO A 318 13.86 0.04 15.84
CA PRO A 318 14.36 1.40 15.70
C PRO A 318 15.66 1.47 14.88
N LEU A 319 15.88 2.58 14.19
CA LEU A 319 17.19 2.83 13.56
C LEU A 319 18.26 3.02 14.65
N MET A 320 19.47 2.54 14.39
CA MET A 320 20.58 2.51 15.36
C MET A 320 20.92 3.88 15.96
N ASN A 321 20.84 4.95 15.17
CA ASN A 321 21.08 6.33 15.62
C ASN A 321 20.01 6.85 16.60
N LEU A 322 18.87 6.16 16.72
CA LEU A 322 17.77 6.48 17.63
C LEU A 322 17.70 5.49 18.81
N GLU A 323 18.31 4.32 18.72
CA GLU A 323 18.40 3.36 19.83
C GLU A 323 19.14 3.92 21.05
N ALA A 324 20.14 4.77 20.81
CA ALA A 324 20.94 5.40 21.87
C ALA A 324 20.27 6.63 22.52
N ASP A 325 19.13 7.11 22.01
CA ASP A 325 18.37 8.22 22.61
C ASP A 325 17.40 7.69 23.68
N PRO A 326 17.65 7.92 24.99
CA PRO A 326 16.77 7.43 26.06
C PRO A 326 15.34 7.95 25.96
N ALA A 327 15.15 9.13 25.34
CA ALA A 327 13.82 9.65 25.08
C ALA A 327 13.13 8.89 23.95
N PHE A 328 13.83 8.45 22.91
CA PHE A 328 13.26 7.61 21.87
C PHE A 328 12.91 6.22 22.41
N TYR A 329 13.83 5.61 23.17
CA TYR A 329 13.62 4.30 23.79
C TYR A 329 12.35 4.25 24.66
N SER A 330 12.20 5.19 25.60
CA SER A 330 10.99 5.28 26.45
C SER A 330 9.70 5.54 25.67
N ARG A 331 9.77 6.22 24.51
CA ARG A 331 8.61 6.39 23.63
C ARG A 331 8.22 5.09 22.94
N PHE A 332 9.21 4.32 22.50
CA PHE A 332 9.04 3.05 21.82
C PHE A 332 8.50 1.96 22.76
N GLU A 333 9.00 1.89 24.00
CA GLU A 333 8.44 1.02 25.05
C GLU A 333 6.97 1.36 25.36
N ARG A 334 6.65 2.65 25.45
CA ARG A 334 5.26 3.07 25.70
C ARG A 334 4.31 2.69 24.56
N GLU A 335 4.78 2.74 23.31
CA GLU A 335 4.00 2.28 22.15
C GLU A 335 3.69 0.78 22.26
N GLU A 336 4.67 -0.02 22.71
CA GLU A 336 4.49 -1.43 23.00
C GLU A 336 3.49 -1.67 24.14
N GLU A 337 3.64 -0.97 25.26
CA GLU A 337 2.74 -1.10 26.43
C GLU A 337 1.28 -0.80 26.07
N ILE A 338 1.05 0.26 25.27
CA ILE A 338 -0.29 0.61 24.81
C ILE A 338 -0.86 -0.47 23.89
N GLY A 339 -0.09 -0.97 22.92
CA GLY A 339 -0.61 -1.99 22.01
C GLY A 339 -0.80 -3.36 22.67
N LYS A 340 -0.15 -3.65 23.80
CA LYS A 340 -0.37 -4.88 24.58
C LYS A 340 -1.75 -4.94 25.25
N VAL A 341 -2.34 -3.80 25.58
CA VAL A 341 -3.64 -3.73 26.29
C VAL A 341 -4.83 -3.61 25.35
N LEU A 342 -4.60 -3.37 24.05
CA LEU A 342 -5.65 -3.22 23.05
C LEU A 342 -5.84 -4.54 22.29
N ASP A 343 -7.07 -5.05 22.27
CA ASP A 343 -7.45 -6.24 21.51
C ASP A 343 -8.77 -5.99 20.76
N HIS A 344 -8.63 -5.45 19.55
CA HIS A 344 -9.77 -5.07 18.71
C HIS A 344 -9.45 -5.37 17.25
N ARG A 345 -10.44 -5.88 16.51
CA ARG A 345 -10.27 -6.24 15.09
C ARG A 345 -9.77 -5.07 14.24
N GLY A 346 -10.06 -3.83 14.62
CA GLY A 346 -9.63 -2.63 13.90
C GLY A 346 -8.25 -2.09 14.28
N ILE A 347 -7.49 -2.75 15.15
CA ILE A 347 -6.20 -2.28 15.69
C ILE A 347 -5.15 -3.37 15.47
N LEU A 348 -3.95 -2.98 15.04
CA LEU A 348 -2.85 -3.91 14.84
C LEU A 348 -2.39 -4.51 16.19
N LYS A 349 -2.41 -5.84 16.29
CA LYS A 349 -2.09 -6.55 17.52
C LYS A 349 -0.59 -6.59 17.78
N ILE A 350 -0.17 -6.16 18.97
CA ILE A 350 1.20 -6.35 19.48
C ILE A 350 1.32 -7.72 20.15
N ILE A 351 2.40 -8.44 19.83
CA ILE A 351 2.75 -9.73 20.41
C ILE A 351 3.76 -9.49 21.55
N PRO A 352 3.40 -9.77 22.81
CA PRO A 352 4.32 -9.59 23.93
C PRO A 352 5.56 -10.48 23.81
N VAL A 353 6.72 -9.88 24.10
CA VAL A 353 8.00 -10.60 24.24
C VAL A 353 8.65 -10.19 25.55
N GLU A 354 8.96 -11.17 26.40
CA GLU A 354 9.44 -10.95 27.77
C GLU A 354 10.93 -10.59 27.84
N GLN A 355 11.75 -11.26 27.05
CA GLN A 355 13.20 -11.07 27.03
C GLN A 355 13.64 -10.57 25.67
N LYS A 356 14.31 -9.42 25.65
CA LYS A 356 14.78 -8.77 24.42
C LYS A 356 16.25 -8.41 24.54
N SER A 357 17.07 -8.74 23.53
CA SER A 357 18.48 -8.27 23.49
C SER A 357 18.60 -6.80 23.10
N ARG A 358 17.59 -6.24 22.45
CA ARG A 358 17.54 -4.86 21.96
C ARG A 358 16.09 -4.37 21.88
N PRO A 359 15.83 -3.06 21.68
CA PRO A 359 14.47 -2.57 21.48
C PRO A 359 13.91 -3.06 20.15
N TYR A 360 12.78 -3.77 20.18
CA TYR A 360 11.94 -4.06 19.02
C TYR A 360 10.50 -4.33 19.47
N ILE A 361 9.54 -4.14 18.56
CA ILE A 361 8.12 -4.48 18.77
C ILE A 361 7.78 -5.59 17.80
N VAL A 362 7.20 -6.67 18.32
CA VAL A 362 6.63 -7.74 17.51
C VAL A 362 5.14 -7.50 17.40
N MET A 363 4.61 -7.60 16.20
CA MET A 363 3.20 -7.42 15.90
C MET A 363 2.72 -8.53 14.97
N GLU A 364 1.41 -8.71 14.89
CA GLU A 364 0.85 -9.58 13.86
C GLU A 364 1.28 -9.11 12.46
N TYR A 365 1.58 -10.06 11.58
CA TYR A 365 1.83 -9.74 10.18
C TYR A 365 0.49 -9.73 9.43
N VAL A 366 0.10 -8.56 8.93
CA VAL A 366 -1.12 -8.42 8.13
C VAL A 366 -0.76 -8.10 6.69
N LYS A 367 -1.37 -8.83 5.75
CA LYS A 367 -1.26 -8.58 4.32
C LYS A 367 -2.25 -7.49 3.88
N GLY A 368 -1.79 -6.56 3.06
CA GLY A 368 -2.63 -5.47 2.58
C GLY A 368 -1.83 -4.29 2.06
N GLN A 369 -2.48 -3.14 1.97
CA GLN A 369 -1.84 -1.87 1.66
C GLN A 369 -2.35 -0.76 2.58
N THR A 370 -1.59 0.33 2.69
CA THR A 370 -2.03 1.50 3.44
C THR A 370 -3.13 2.25 2.70
N LEU A 371 -3.99 2.96 3.44
CA LEU A 371 -4.98 3.87 2.85
C LEU A 371 -4.30 4.97 2.02
N ASP A 372 -3.11 5.42 2.44
CA ASP A 372 -2.27 6.37 1.70
C ASP A 372 -1.96 5.87 0.28
N ARG A 373 -1.48 4.62 0.18
CA ARG A 373 -1.18 4.00 -1.11
C ARG A 373 -2.44 3.85 -1.96
N LEU A 374 -3.54 3.44 -1.36
CA LEU A 374 -4.82 3.33 -2.07
C LEU A 374 -5.22 4.68 -2.69
N MET A 375 -5.16 5.76 -1.91
CA MET A 375 -5.54 7.10 -2.36
C MET A 375 -4.62 7.63 -3.47
N GLN A 376 -3.33 7.28 -3.45
CA GLN A 376 -2.40 7.60 -4.54
C GLN A 376 -2.73 6.87 -5.84
N THR A 377 -3.24 5.64 -5.74
CA THR A 377 -3.60 4.82 -6.90
C THR A 377 -4.96 5.22 -7.49
N VAL A 378 -5.99 5.31 -6.66
CA VAL A 378 -7.38 5.55 -7.11
C VAL A 378 -7.67 7.04 -7.30
N GLY A 379 -6.99 7.92 -6.54
CA GLY A 379 -7.31 9.33 -6.47
C GLY A 379 -8.50 9.58 -5.54
N ILE A 380 -9.62 10.06 -6.09
CA ILE A 380 -10.85 10.32 -5.34
C ILE A 380 -11.59 8.99 -5.13
N LEU A 381 -11.82 8.62 -3.87
CA LEU A 381 -12.56 7.40 -3.55
C LEU A 381 -14.07 7.63 -3.73
N PRO A 382 -14.84 6.61 -4.18
CA PRO A 382 -16.29 6.67 -4.16
C PRO A 382 -16.83 7.07 -2.78
N ILE A 383 -17.83 7.95 -2.76
CA ILE A 383 -18.37 8.53 -1.52
C ILE A 383 -18.86 7.41 -0.58
N ALA A 384 -19.54 6.40 -1.11
CA ALA A 384 -20.05 5.28 -0.31
C ALA A 384 -18.94 4.48 0.40
N ASP A 385 -17.82 4.20 -0.27
CA ASP A 385 -16.69 3.49 0.34
C ASP A 385 -16.02 4.35 1.39
N THR A 386 -15.85 5.63 1.07
CA THR A 386 -15.24 6.62 1.94
C THR A 386 -15.97 6.71 3.29
N LEU A 387 -17.31 6.75 3.27
CA LEU A 387 -18.12 6.75 4.49
C LEU A 387 -18.00 5.43 5.26
N LYS A 388 -18.02 4.28 4.58
CA LYS A 388 -17.87 2.95 5.21
C LYS A 388 -16.49 2.76 5.85
N ILE A 389 -15.42 3.20 5.20
CA ILE A 389 -14.05 3.16 5.73
C ILE A 389 -13.98 4.04 7.00
N ALA A 390 -14.49 5.27 6.92
CA ALA A 390 -14.50 6.18 8.07
C ALA A 390 -15.35 5.66 9.24
N SER A 391 -16.49 5.02 8.96
CA SER A 391 -17.35 4.40 9.97
C SER A 391 -16.60 3.29 10.73
N ARG A 392 -15.90 2.39 10.02
CA ARG A 392 -15.07 1.34 10.64
C ARG A 392 -13.88 1.89 11.43
N LEU A 393 -13.31 3.01 10.99
CA LEU A 393 -12.26 3.70 11.75
C LEU A 393 -12.84 4.30 13.03
N CYS A 394 -14.07 4.81 13.01
CA CYS A 394 -14.74 5.28 14.22
C CYS A 394 -14.94 4.16 15.24
N ASP A 395 -15.28 2.94 14.80
CA ASP A 395 -15.38 1.77 15.72
C ASP A 395 -14.05 1.51 16.44
N ALA A 396 -12.94 1.47 15.69
CA ALA A 396 -11.62 1.24 16.26
C ALA A 396 -11.17 2.39 17.18
N LEU A 397 -11.41 3.64 16.79
CA LEU A 397 -11.10 4.81 17.61
C LEU A 397 -11.93 4.84 18.89
N GLN A 398 -13.22 4.54 18.82
CA GLN A 398 -14.09 4.47 19.98
C GLN A 398 -13.57 3.46 21.00
N TYR A 399 -13.19 2.26 20.54
CA TYR A 399 -12.59 1.24 21.40
C TYR A 399 -11.30 1.75 22.07
N MET A 400 -10.40 2.40 21.32
CA MET A 400 -9.18 2.98 21.89
C MET A 400 -9.50 4.02 22.97
N HIS A 401 -10.45 4.91 22.69
CA HIS A 401 -10.83 6.00 23.58
C HIS A 401 -11.45 5.49 24.88
N GLU A 402 -12.27 4.43 24.82
CA GLU A 402 -12.83 3.75 26.00
C GLU A 402 -11.75 3.10 26.88
N HIS A 403 -10.63 2.68 26.28
CA HIS A 403 -9.45 2.16 27.00
C HIS A 403 -8.48 3.27 27.42
N GLY A 404 -8.86 4.55 27.29
CA GLY A 404 -8.04 5.69 27.69
C GLY A 404 -6.86 5.98 26.75
N VAL A 405 -6.83 5.36 25.57
CA VAL A 405 -5.79 5.52 24.56
C VAL A 405 -6.25 6.49 23.49
N ILE A 406 -5.44 7.52 23.21
CA ILE A 406 -5.67 8.46 22.11
C ILE A 406 -4.54 8.27 21.11
N HIS A 407 -4.88 8.09 19.83
CA HIS A 407 -3.91 7.72 18.80
C HIS A 407 -2.90 8.84 18.53
N ARG A 408 -3.37 10.08 18.37
CA ARG A 408 -2.59 11.32 18.13
C ARG A 408 -1.77 11.40 16.84
N ASP A 409 -1.70 10.36 16.03
CA ASP A 409 -1.05 10.41 14.71
C ASP A 409 -1.89 9.70 13.64
N MET A 410 -3.20 9.93 13.67
CA MET A 410 -4.08 9.39 12.64
C MET A 410 -3.75 10.04 11.29
N LYS A 411 -3.42 9.20 10.31
CA LYS A 411 -3.11 9.56 8.92
C LYS A 411 -3.27 8.34 8.01
N PRO A 412 -3.44 8.51 6.69
CA PRO A 412 -3.68 7.39 5.77
C PRO A 412 -2.55 6.34 5.78
N SER A 413 -1.31 6.73 6.06
CA SER A 413 -0.17 5.78 6.13
C SER A 413 -0.16 4.91 7.39
N ASN A 414 -0.97 5.24 8.40
CA ASN A 414 -1.12 4.48 9.64
C ASN A 414 -2.42 3.65 9.66
N ILE A 415 -3.07 3.50 8.51
CA ILE A 415 -4.31 2.74 8.34
C ILE A 415 -4.05 1.70 7.26
N MET A 416 -4.08 0.42 7.65
CA MET A 416 -3.92 -0.70 6.73
C MET A 416 -5.29 -1.22 6.29
N LEU A 417 -5.47 -1.40 4.99
CA LEU A 417 -6.59 -2.09 4.36
C LEU A 417 -6.14 -3.51 4.01
N CYS A 418 -6.80 -4.49 4.61
CA CYS A 418 -6.29 -5.85 4.68
C CYS A 418 -6.99 -6.77 3.70
N GLU A 419 -6.26 -7.77 3.21
CA GLU A 419 -6.78 -8.74 2.23
C GLU A 419 -7.92 -9.60 2.78
N ASP A 420 -8.02 -9.73 4.10
CA ASP A 420 -9.11 -10.44 4.80
C ASP A 420 -10.39 -9.60 4.94
N GLY A 421 -10.44 -8.42 4.33
CA GLY A 421 -11.63 -7.57 4.33
C GLY A 421 -11.75 -6.63 5.53
N THR A 422 -10.68 -6.45 6.28
CA THR A 422 -10.66 -5.65 7.50
C THR A 422 -9.75 -4.44 7.38
N LEU A 423 -9.73 -3.60 8.43
CA LEU A 423 -8.75 -2.54 8.57
C LEU A 423 -7.96 -2.69 9.87
N ARG A 424 -6.72 -2.18 9.91
CA ARG A 424 -5.95 -2.04 11.15
C ARG A 424 -5.39 -0.63 11.26
N ILE A 425 -5.66 0.00 12.39
CA ILE A 425 -4.93 1.18 12.85
C ILE A 425 -3.60 0.72 13.45
N MET A 426 -2.52 1.40 13.08
CA MET A 426 -1.16 1.08 13.51
C MET A 426 -0.39 2.35 13.92
N ASP A 427 0.75 2.16 14.61
CA ASP A 427 1.71 3.21 14.98
C ASP A 427 1.12 4.38 15.81
N PHE A 428 0.98 4.16 17.12
CA PHE A 428 0.51 5.19 18.03
C PHE A 428 1.46 6.39 18.08
N GLY A 429 0.93 7.60 17.88
CA GLY A 429 1.63 8.88 17.78
C GLY A 429 2.33 9.39 19.05
N ILE A 430 2.60 8.52 20.02
CA ILE A 430 3.19 8.83 21.31
C ILE A 430 4.52 9.57 21.10
N ALA A 431 5.29 9.16 20.08
CA ALA A 431 6.61 9.69 19.86
C ALA A 431 6.66 11.15 19.35
N LYS A 432 5.61 11.60 18.65
CA LYS A 432 5.51 12.93 18.04
C LYS A 432 5.05 14.01 19.02
N THR A 433 4.20 13.66 19.98
CA THR A 433 3.61 14.63 20.94
C THR A 433 4.66 15.19 21.91
N GLU A 434 5.61 14.36 22.37
CA GLU A 434 6.68 14.81 23.27
C GLU A 434 7.81 15.55 22.53
N ALA A 435 8.11 15.16 21.29
CA ALA A 435 9.04 15.90 20.43
C ALA A 435 8.52 17.32 20.13
N MET A 436 7.22 17.50 19.89
CA MET A 436 6.63 18.83 19.71
C MET A 436 6.72 19.72 20.96
N ARG A 437 6.62 19.16 22.18
CA ARG A 437 6.84 19.95 23.41
C ARG A 437 8.25 20.53 23.48
N ARG A 438 9.26 19.86 22.89
CA ARG A 438 10.63 20.38 22.80
C ARG A 438 10.80 21.42 21.68
N ILE A 439 10.05 21.27 20.58
CA ILE A 439 10.06 22.20 19.45
C ILE A 439 9.56 23.60 19.81
N THR A 440 8.64 23.71 20.78
CA THR A 440 8.28 25.02 21.37
C THR A 440 9.48 25.77 21.99
N PHE A 441 10.62 25.11 22.20
CA PHE A 441 11.84 25.67 22.81
C PHE A 441 13.12 25.59 21.96
N GLY A 442 13.15 24.85 20.84
CA GLY A 442 14.34 24.73 19.97
C GLY A 442 13.97 24.28 18.56
N GLY A 443 14.56 24.91 17.54
CA GLY A 443 14.20 24.76 16.13
C GLY A 443 14.06 23.32 15.61
N PHE A 444 13.23 23.15 14.57
CA PHE A 444 12.86 21.88 13.97
C PHE A 444 14.04 21.09 13.38
N SER A 445 14.02 19.77 13.59
CA SER A 445 14.73 18.81 12.74
C SER A 445 13.85 18.41 11.54
N PRO A 446 14.39 18.23 10.32
CA PRO A 446 13.67 17.74 9.13
C PRO A 446 13.12 16.30 9.24
N THR A 447 13.33 15.60 10.37
CA THR A 447 12.81 14.24 10.65
C THR A 447 11.34 14.18 11.05
N MET A 448 10.64 15.31 11.09
CA MET A 448 9.23 15.36 11.44
C MET A 448 8.38 15.26 10.17
N GLY A 449 7.69 14.14 9.95
CA GLY A 449 6.84 13.92 8.78
C GLY A 449 5.75 14.98 8.57
N THR A 450 4.99 14.88 7.48
CA THR A 450 4.06 15.92 7.03
C THR A 450 2.89 16.10 8.02
N PRO A 451 2.60 17.33 8.53
CA PRO A 451 1.59 17.57 9.56
C PRO A 451 0.17 17.67 9.00
N ASP A 452 -0.14 16.94 7.91
CA ASP A 452 -1.31 17.23 7.09
C ASP A 452 -2.64 16.95 7.78
N TYR A 453 -2.62 16.02 8.74
CA TYR A 453 -3.79 15.56 9.49
C TYR A 453 -3.77 16.02 10.95
N MET A 454 -2.80 16.84 11.36
CA MET A 454 -2.69 17.31 12.75
C MET A 454 -3.81 18.28 13.12
N SER A 455 -4.33 18.13 14.33
CA SER A 455 -5.31 19.05 14.90
C SER A 455 -4.70 20.40 15.34
N PRO A 456 -5.50 21.48 15.41
CA PRO A 456 -5.04 22.79 15.87
C PRO A 456 -4.43 22.77 17.28
N GLU A 457 -4.94 21.95 18.19
CA GLU A 457 -4.42 21.80 19.55
C GLU A 457 -3.06 21.12 19.60
N GLN A 458 -2.82 20.13 18.73
CA GLN A 458 -1.51 19.49 18.60
C GLN A 458 -0.47 20.46 18.08
N ILE A 459 -0.82 21.29 17.09
CA ILE A 459 0.08 22.34 16.56
C ILE A 459 0.42 23.37 17.64
N LYS A 460 -0.50 23.64 18.58
CA LYS A 460 -0.26 24.49 19.76
C LYS A 460 0.54 23.78 20.87
N GLY A 461 0.99 22.55 20.66
CA GLY A 461 1.71 21.75 21.66
C GLY A 461 0.82 21.27 22.81
N LYS A 462 -0.51 21.39 22.71
CA LYS A 462 -1.44 20.85 23.71
C LYS A 462 -1.59 19.35 23.50
N ARG A 463 -1.77 18.61 24.59
CA ARG A 463 -1.90 17.13 24.56
C ARG A 463 -3.17 16.68 23.81
N GLY A 464 -4.21 17.49 23.82
CA GLY A 464 -5.52 17.15 23.29
C GLY A 464 -6.20 16.01 24.07
N ASP A 465 -7.44 15.73 23.72
CA ASP A 465 -8.18 14.53 24.13
C ASP A 465 -8.59 13.72 22.88
N GLN A 466 -9.52 12.77 23.03
CA GLN A 466 -10.03 11.92 21.95
C GLN A 466 -10.50 12.68 20.69
N ARG A 467 -10.94 13.93 20.86
CA ARG A 467 -11.42 14.79 19.76
C ARG A 467 -10.29 15.23 18.82
N THR A 468 -9.04 15.02 19.24
CA THR A 468 -7.85 15.12 18.39
C THR A 468 -7.93 14.13 17.22
N ASP A 469 -8.25 12.86 17.52
CA ASP A 469 -8.30 11.80 16.51
C ASP A 469 -9.50 11.99 15.58
N ILE A 470 -10.62 12.52 16.11
CA ILE A 470 -11.82 12.88 15.33
C ILE A 470 -11.47 13.95 14.27
N TYR A 471 -10.71 14.98 14.64
CA TYR A 471 -10.27 15.99 13.68
C TYR A 471 -9.38 15.39 12.60
N SER A 472 -8.42 14.55 12.99
CA SER A 472 -7.54 13.87 12.04
C SER A 472 -8.33 12.95 11.10
N LEU A 473 -9.32 12.22 11.60
CA LEU A 473 -10.22 11.42 10.77
C LEU A 473 -11.05 12.30 9.83
N GLY A 474 -11.53 13.47 10.28
CA GLY A 474 -12.18 14.46 9.42
C GLY A 474 -11.27 14.96 8.29
N ALA A 475 -9.98 15.18 8.57
CA ALA A 475 -8.99 15.56 7.56
C ALA A 475 -8.72 14.43 6.56
N ILE A 476 -8.67 13.17 7.01
CA ILE A 476 -8.56 11.99 6.13
C ILE A 476 -9.81 11.88 5.26
N LEU A 477 -11.00 12.05 5.85
CA LEU A 477 -12.28 12.01 5.15
C LEU A 477 -12.37 13.08 4.07
N TYR A 478 -11.93 14.30 4.37
CA TYR A 478 -11.83 15.39 3.41
C TYR A 478 -10.98 15.00 2.19
N GLU A 479 -9.81 14.40 2.42
CA GLU A 479 -8.90 14.04 1.34
C GLU A 479 -9.43 12.87 0.51
N MET A 480 -9.99 11.83 1.14
CA MET A 480 -10.64 10.73 0.41
C MET A 480 -11.73 11.22 -0.55
N LEU A 481 -12.51 12.23 -0.12
CA LEU A 481 -13.63 12.78 -0.88
C LEU A 481 -13.23 13.81 -1.95
N THR A 482 -12.11 14.50 -1.78
CA THR A 482 -11.71 15.64 -2.64
C THR A 482 -10.42 15.40 -3.43
N GLY A 483 -9.67 14.34 -3.10
CA GLY A 483 -8.36 14.04 -3.65
C GLY A 483 -7.25 15.01 -3.20
N GLN A 484 -7.54 15.89 -2.24
CA GLN A 484 -6.61 16.93 -1.78
C GLN A 484 -6.63 17.05 -0.27
N VAL A 485 -5.45 17.23 0.34
CA VAL A 485 -5.36 17.55 1.78
C VAL A 485 -6.09 18.87 2.10
N PRO A 486 -6.69 19.04 3.29
CA PRO A 486 -7.55 20.19 3.58
C PRO A 486 -6.81 21.54 3.60
N PHE A 487 -5.51 21.54 3.84
CA PHE A 487 -4.68 22.74 3.90
C PHE A 487 -3.40 22.52 3.10
N GLN A 488 -3.21 23.38 2.09
CA GLN A 488 -2.00 23.41 1.25
C GLN A 488 -1.24 24.72 1.48
N GLY A 489 0.07 24.69 1.24
CA GLY A 489 0.91 25.86 1.43
C GLY A 489 2.34 25.63 0.96
N PRO A 490 3.11 26.72 0.79
CA PRO A 490 4.46 26.66 0.21
C PRO A 490 5.49 25.99 1.13
N ASN A 491 5.16 25.79 2.42
CA ASN A 491 6.00 25.07 3.37
C ASN A 491 5.16 24.59 4.57
N VAL A 492 5.75 23.69 5.35
CA VAL A 492 5.16 23.06 6.53
C VAL A 492 4.61 24.07 7.54
N TYR A 493 5.33 25.17 7.82
CA TYR A 493 4.90 26.21 8.77
C TYR A 493 3.65 26.95 8.29
N ALA A 494 3.55 27.24 6.99
CA ALA A 494 2.39 27.88 6.41
C ALA A 494 1.14 26.99 6.53
N VAL A 495 1.31 25.69 6.29
CA VAL A 495 0.25 24.68 6.38
C VAL A 495 -0.22 24.51 7.83
N MET A 496 0.71 24.41 8.80
CA MET A 496 0.38 24.42 10.23
C MET A 496 -0.35 25.70 10.66
N ASN A 497 0.16 26.88 10.28
CA ASN A 497 -0.46 28.14 10.65
C ASN A 497 -1.86 28.30 10.05
N ALA A 498 -2.08 27.83 8.81
CA ALA A 498 -3.39 27.88 8.16
C ALA A 498 -4.48 27.18 8.99
N ARG A 499 -4.16 26.03 9.59
CA ARG A 499 -5.05 25.29 10.51
C ARG A 499 -5.39 26.05 11.79
N LEU A 500 -4.49 26.92 12.26
CA LEU A 500 -4.73 27.72 13.45
C LEU A 500 -5.67 28.90 13.18
N VAL A 501 -5.53 29.53 12.02
CA VAL A 501 -6.17 30.82 11.73
C VAL A 501 -7.35 30.75 10.78
N GLY A 502 -7.51 29.67 10.01
CA GLY A 502 -8.61 29.48 9.07
C GLY A 502 -9.15 28.06 9.03
N ASP A 503 -10.22 27.90 8.28
CA ASP A 503 -10.94 26.65 8.03
C ASP A 503 -10.60 26.14 6.60
N PRO A 504 -10.73 24.83 6.33
CA PRO A 504 -10.45 24.30 4.99
C PRO A 504 -11.45 24.84 3.96
N PRO A 505 -11.14 24.79 2.64
CA PRO A 505 -12.15 25.00 1.61
C PRO A 505 -13.36 24.09 1.81
N ALA A 506 -14.54 24.50 1.35
CA ALA A 506 -15.73 23.65 1.45
C ALA A 506 -15.53 22.41 0.55
N PRO A 507 -15.69 21.16 1.04
CA PRO A 507 -15.52 19.95 0.24
C PRO A 507 -16.27 19.99 -1.09
N ARG A 508 -17.52 20.49 -1.11
CA ARG A 508 -18.35 20.57 -2.32
C ARG A 508 -17.86 21.55 -3.36
N SER A 509 -16.99 22.48 -2.97
CA SER A 509 -16.32 23.38 -3.92
C SER A 509 -15.21 22.69 -4.73
N LEU A 510 -14.72 21.54 -4.25
CA LEU A 510 -13.72 20.72 -4.94
C LEU A 510 -14.36 19.51 -5.62
N ASN A 511 -15.36 18.89 -4.98
CA ASN A 511 -16.11 17.77 -5.55
C ASN A 511 -17.63 17.99 -5.37
N PRO A 512 -18.34 18.45 -6.41
CA PRO A 512 -19.78 18.73 -6.35
C PRO A 512 -20.68 17.52 -6.12
N GLU A 513 -20.18 16.29 -6.36
CA GLU A 513 -20.91 15.03 -6.10
C GLU A 513 -21.14 14.80 -4.59
N ILE A 514 -20.35 15.45 -3.73
CA ILE A 514 -20.52 15.36 -2.28
C ILE A 514 -21.88 15.96 -1.88
N SER A 515 -22.68 15.19 -1.13
CA SER A 515 -23.96 15.66 -0.61
C SER A 515 -23.75 16.72 0.48
N PRO A 516 -24.72 17.65 0.67
CA PRO A 516 -24.66 18.63 1.76
C PRO A 516 -24.46 18.01 3.15
N GLN A 517 -25.02 16.83 3.38
CA GLN A 517 -24.91 16.09 4.63
C GLN A 517 -23.50 15.57 4.85
N VAL A 518 -22.87 14.98 3.82
CA VAL A 518 -21.48 14.50 3.92
C VAL A 518 -20.51 15.67 4.13
N GLU A 519 -20.74 16.80 3.47
CA GLU A 519 -19.99 18.03 3.72
C GLU A 519 -20.12 18.50 5.18
N GLU A 520 -21.33 18.46 5.74
CA GLU A 520 -21.59 18.82 7.13
C GLU A 520 -20.83 17.91 8.10
N ILE A 521 -20.81 16.58 7.86
CA ILE A 521 -20.05 15.62 8.68
C ILE A 521 -18.56 15.96 8.70
N VAL A 522 -17.97 16.18 7.52
CA VAL A 522 -16.53 16.51 7.36
C VAL A 522 -16.20 17.79 8.12
N LEU A 523 -16.98 18.85 7.90
CA LEU A 523 -16.73 20.15 8.51
C LEU A 523 -16.97 20.14 10.02
N HIS A 524 -17.92 19.35 10.51
CA HIS A 524 -18.17 19.18 11.94
C HIS A 524 -16.99 18.48 12.63
N ALA A 525 -16.45 17.41 12.06
CA ALA A 525 -15.26 16.74 12.59
C ALA A 525 -14.03 17.67 12.63
N MET A 526 -13.92 18.56 11.62
CA MET A 526 -12.81 19.48 11.45
C MET A 526 -12.97 20.85 12.13
N GLU A 527 -13.95 21.02 13.02
CA GLU A 527 -14.10 22.28 13.78
C GLU A 527 -12.80 22.63 14.53
N ARG A 528 -12.35 23.89 14.47
CA ARG A 528 -11.09 24.26 15.12
C ARG A 528 -11.12 24.17 16.63
N ASP A 529 -12.29 24.46 17.21
CA ASP A 529 -12.53 24.32 18.65
C ASP A 529 -12.97 22.88 18.94
N PRO A 530 -12.20 22.10 19.72
CA PRO A 530 -12.57 20.73 20.06
C PRO A 530 -13.96 20.62 20.71
N PHE A 531 -14.44 21.65 21.41
CA PHE A 531 -15.78 21.63 22.03
C PHE A 531 -16.93 21.76 21.03
N LYS A 532 -16.65 22.07 19.76
CA LYS A 532 -17.64 22.18 18.69
C LYS A 532 -17.62 21.00 17.72
N ARG A 533 -16.70 20.05 17.92
CA ARG A 533 -16.62 18.77 17.19
C ARG A 533 -17.59 17.76 17.80
N TYR A 534 -17.70 16.60 17.16
CA TYR A 534 -18.25 15.41 17.79
C TYR A 534 -17.61 15.15 19.16
N HIS A 535 -18.43 14.73 20.11
CA HIS A 535 -17.97 14.43 21.45
C HIS A 535 -17.20 13.10 21.46
N SER A 536 -17.67 12.10 20.72
CA SER A 536 -17.06 10.76 20.60
C SER A 536 -16.97 10.29 19.15
N ALA A 537 -16.16 9.25 18.91
CA ALA A 537 -16.10 8.60 17.61
C ALA A 537 -17.42 7.88 17.27
N ALA A 538 -18.14 7.37 18.29
CA ALA A 538 -19.47 6.80 18.11
C ALA A 538 -20.50 7.82 17.56
N ASP A 539 -20.45 9.08 17.99
CA ASP A 539 -21.35 10.13 17.48
C ASP A 539 -21.10 10.40 15.98
N MET A 540 -19.82 10.50 15.60
CA MET A 540 -19.43 10.67 14.19
C MET A 540 -19.85 9.45 13.36
N LYS A 541 -19.70 8.24 13.90
CA LYS A 541 -20.11 6.99 13.25
C LYS A 541 -21.60 6.97 12.92
N ALA A 542 -22.45 7.36 13.86
CA ALA A 542 -23.89 7.37 13.66
C ALA A 542 -24.31 8.23 12.45
N GLU A 543 -23.67 9.39 12.28
CA GLU A 543 -23.91 10.25 11.11
C GLU A 543 -23.30 9.68 9.82
N LEU A 544 -22.15 9.01 9.88
CA LEU A 544 -21.53 8.34 8.73
C LEU A 544 -22.36 7.15 8.21
N ASP A 545 -23.01 6.40 9.10
CA ASP A 545 -23.88 5.26 8.74
C ASP A 545 -25.24 5.71 8.22
N GLY A 546 -25.70 6.89 8.64
CA GLY A 546 -27.00 7.46 8.29
C GLY A 546 -26.92 8.89 7.76
N PRO A 547 -26.12 9.19 6.73
CA PRO A 547 -25.85 10.56 6.28
C PRO A 547 -27.13 11.32 5.91
N GLN A 548 -28.15 10.64 5.40
CA GLN A 548 -29.46 11.22 5.07
C GLN A 548 -30.19 11.87 6.25
N SER A 549 -29.85 11.47 7.49
CA SER A 549 -30.47 11.99 8.72
C SER A 549 -29.73 13.19 9.33
N VAL A 550 -28.57 13.55 8.76
CA VAL A 550 -27.74 14.65 9.26
C VAL A 550 -28.43 16.00 9.01
N GLU A 551 -28.53 16.79 10.07
CA GLU A 551 -29.07 18.14 10.01
C GLU A 551 -28.04 19.10 9.36
N ILE A 552 -28.45 19.78 8.29
CA ILE A 552 -27.59 20.73 7.58
C ILE A 552 -27.59 22.07 8.34
N THR A 553 -26.57 22.31 9.16
CA THR A 553 -26.47 23.56 9.96
C THR A 553 -25.83 24.73 9.21
N GLY A 554 -25.38 24.50 7.98
CA GLY A 554 -24.73 25.51 7.15
C GLY A 554 -23.30 25.83 7.61
N ARG A 555 -22.53 24.86 8.13
CA ARG A 555 -21.12 25.06 8.51
C ARG A 555 -20.29 25.62 7.37
N HIS A 556 -20.52 25.17 6.13
CA HIS A 556 -19.81 25.63 4.94
C HIS A 556 -19.91 27.15 4.73
N GLN A 557 -21.02 27.79 5.15
CA GLN A 557 -21.24 29.23 4.99
C GLN A 557 -20.44 30.07 5.99
N ARG A 558 -19.99 29.45 7.10
CA ARG A 558 -19.30 30.12 8.21
C ARG A 558 -17.78 29.95 8.15
N LEU A 559 -17.26 29.26 7.13
CA LEU A 559 -15.84 28.99 6.95
C LEU A 559 -15.04 30.29 6.78
N ARG A 560 -13.95 30.42 7.53
CA ARG A 560 -13.04 31.56 7.49
C ARG A 560 -11.75 31.16 6.78
N ARG A 561 -11.51 31.69 5.59
CA ARG A 561 -10.23 31.48 4.90
C ARG A 561 -9.06 32.01 5.75
N ALA A 562 -7.97 31.25 5.81
CA ALA A 562 -6.72 31.70 6.41
C ALA A 562 -6.20 32.92 5.63
N ALA A 563 -6.22 34.11 6.24
CA ALA A 563 -5.72 35.32 5.59
C ALA A 563 -4.19 35.21 5.40
N PRO A 564 -3.64 35.49 4.20
CA PRO A 564 -2.21 35.42 3.98
C PRO A 564 -1.47 36.45 4.85
N TRP A 565 -0.35 36.02 5.46
CA TRP A 565 0.48 36.81 6.37
C TRP A 565 0.89 38.19 5.82
N LYS A 566 0.96 38.31 4.47
CA LYS A 566 1.21 39.56 3.73
C LYS A 566 0.23 40.70 4.06
N ARG A 567 -1.03 40.40 4.45
CA ARG A 567 -2.04 41.44 4.76
C ARG A 567 -1.72 42.19 6.07
N LYS A 568 -1.17 41.50 7.08
CA LYS A 568 -0.72 42.12 8.34
C LYS A 568 0.54 42.97 8.13
N PHE A 569 1.49 42.51 7.31
CA PHE A 569 2.69 43.28 6.97
C PHE A 569 2.34 44.59 6.24
N ARG A 570 1.35 44.57 5.34
CA ARG A 570 0.87 45.77 4.67
C ARG A 570 0.23 46.77 5.65
N GLN A 571 -0.50 46.30 6.66
CA GLN A 571 -1.03 47.16 7.73
C GLN A 571 0.07 47.71 8.66
N ILE A 572 1.03 46.88 9.08
CA ILE A 572 2.15 47.32 9.91
C ILE A 572 3.02 48.33 9.16
N ARG A 573 3.29 48.09 7.88
CA ARG A 573 4.04 49.02 7.02
C ARG A 573 3.29 50.33 6.83
N MET A 574 1.96 50.31 6.67
CA MET A 574 1.14 51.52 6.64
C MET A 574 1.19 52.28 7.96
N ILE A 575 1.08 51.59 9.11
CA ILE A 575 1.17 52.21 10.45
C ILE A 575 2.55 52.85 10.66
N LEU A 576 3.63 52.15 10.30
CA LEU A 576 4.99 52.67 10.37
C LEU A 576 5.17 53.90 9.47
N ILE A 577 4.67 53.88 8.23
CA ILE A 577 4.72 55.04 7.33
C ILE A 577 3.96 56.22 7.93
N THR A 578 2.75 56.02 8.46
CA THR A 578 1.98 57.09 9.10
C THR A 578 2.61 57.63 10.39
N ALA A 579 3.36 56.81 11.12
CA ALA A 579 4.06 57.23 12.33
C ALA A 579 5.40 57.93 12.03
N LEU A 580 6.10 57.54 10.97
CA LEU A 580 7.40 58.11 10.59
C LEU A 580 7.26 59.47 9.89
N LEU A 581 6.17 59.66 9.12
CA LEU A 581 5.87 60.91 8.40
C LEU A 581 5.88 62.17 9.29
N PRO A 582 5.18 62.22 10.43
CA PRO A 582 5.20 63.40 11.30
C PRO A 582 6.57 63.61 11.97
N VAL A 583 7.33 62.55 12.25
CA VAL A 583 8.69 62.66 12.82
C VAL A 583 9.66 63.25 11.80
N ILE A 584 9.59 62.81 10.55
CA ILE A 584 10.40 63.36 9.46
C ILE A 584 10.02 64.82 9.18
N ALA A 585 8.72 65.13 9.16
CA ALA A 585 8.24 66.50 9.00
C ALA A 585 8.73 67.42 10.13
N PHE A 586 8.71 66.93 11.37
CA PHE A 586 9.24 67.65 12.54
C PHE A 586 10.75 67.89 12.43
N LEU A 587 11.54 66.87 12.05
CA LEU A 587 12.99 67.01 11.87
C LEU A 587 13.36 67.97 10.74
N LEU A 588 12.61 67.97 9.64
CA LEU A 588 12.80 68.92 8.54
C LEU A 588 12.45 70.35 8.97
N LEU A 589 11.34 70.53 9.70
CA LEU A 589 10.96 71.83 10.26
C LEU A 589 12.04 72.35 11.23
N TRP A 590 12.54 71.48 12.11
CA TRP A 590 13.61 71.80 13.05
C TRP A 590 14.91 72.19 12.33
N LEU A 591 15.29 71.48 11.28
CA LEU A 591 16.45 71.81 10.45
C LEU A 591 16.30 73.17 9.76
N VAL A 592 15.12 73.49 9.22
CA VAL A 592 14.85 74.80 8.60
C VAL A 592 14.93 75.93 9.63
N LEU A 593 14.30 75.76 10.79
CA LEU A 593 14.34 76.75 11.88
C LEU A 593 15.76 76.94 12.44
N SER A 594 16.54 75.86 12.56
CA SER A 594 17.93 75.91 13.03
C SER A 594 18.89 76.62 12.08
N ARG A 595 18.54 76.74 10.80
CA ARG A 595 19.32 77.46 9.79
C ARG A 595 18.98 78.96 9.70
N GLN A 596 17.78 79.36 10.13
CA GLN A 596 17.37 80.78 10.14
C GLN A 596 17.79 81.53 11.41
N GLY A 597 18.23 80.82 12.45
CA GLY A 597 18.74 81.40 13.70
C GLY A 597 20.27 81.57 13.77
N ARG A 598 20.97 81.57 12.63
CA ARG A 598 22.41 81.85 12.54
C ARG A 598 22.70 83.12 11.76
#